data_AF-A0A959CRF5-F1
#
_entry.id   AF-A0A959CRF5-F1
#
_cell.length_a   1.000
_cell.length_b   1.000
_cell.length_c   1.000
_cell.angle_alpha   90.00
_cell.angle_beta   90.00
_cell.angle_gamma   90.00
#
_symmetry.space_group_name_H-M   'P 1'
#
loop_
_entity.id
_entity.type
_entity.pdbx_description
1 polymer ?
#
loop_
_entity_poly.entity_id
_entity_poly.type
_entity_poly.pdbx_seq_one_letter_code
_entity_poly.pdbx_strand_id
1 'polypeptide(L)'
;TGNTWGMYYTQVLGNLVLVEQDALAAGESRNNVAAIAKILKAKAFFELSCIWDKIPFSEALDGATYSSPNFDDQEAVFRGCLSILDEAISLIDKVPAEGVFDVSGGDVLFGGDMDKWRRWANSLKLRILMLIRNKDTSVDSQIQAVLGQPLIESNDQAVLLPYAGGGGAQNAFYGIVSAFFGPSNETAQVHGPGEPLYDLLKDGDPRFDLYILDPDGLGAPDNGFFPDDNTA
;
A
#
# COMPACT_ATOMS: atom_id res chain seq x y z
N THR A 1 20.37 2.05 5.13
CA THR A 1 19.08 2.62 5.59
C THR A 1 18.02 1.54 5.44
N GLY A 2 16.98 1.47 6.28
CA GLY A 2 15.87 0.52 6.01
C GLY A 2 15.38 -0.30 7.19
N ASN A 3 15.09 0.34 8.33
CA ASN A 3 14.24 -0.30 9.32
C ASN A 3 12.77 -0.03 8.95
N THR A 4 12.20 -0.84 8.06
CA THR A 4 10.81 -0.71 7.60
C THR A 4 9.83 -0.71 8.78
N TRP A 5 10.07 -1.56 9.79
CA TRP A 5 9.31 -1.58 11.04
C TRP A 5 9.33 -0.21 11.74
N GLY A 6 10.54 0.33 11.98
CA GLY A 6 10.71 1.64 12.58
C GLY A 6 10.02 2.74 11.77
N MET A 7 10.15 2.72 10.45
CA MET A 7 9.51 3.69 9.56
C MET A 7 7.98 3.67 9.71
N TYR A 8 7.36 2.50 9.70
CA TYR A 8 5.92 2.38 9.90
C TYR A 8 5.48 2.90 11.27
N TYR A 9 6.06 2.41 12.37
CA TYR A 9 5.58 2.79 13.71
C TYR A 9 5.90 4.25 14.08
N THR A 10 7.10 4.73 13.74
CA THR A 10 7.57 6.05 14.20
C THR A 10 7.26 7.20 13.25
N GLN A 11 7.17 6.93 11.94
CA GLN A 11 6.98 8.00 10.94
C GLN A 11 5.60 7.96 10.29
N VAL A 12 5.07 6.78 9.99
CA VAL A 12 3.76 6.67 9.33
C VAL A 12 2.66 6.69 10.37
N LEU A 13 2.56 5.62 11.17
CA LEU A 13 1.50 5.42 12.14
C LEU A 13 1.48 6.47 13.24
N GLY A 14 2.65 6.85 13.78
CA GLY A 14 2.74 7.91 14.79
C GLY A 14 2.17 9.24 14.32
N ASN A 15 2.51 9.67 13.09
CA ASN A 15 1.98 10.90 12.51
C ASN A 15 0.48 10.79 12.20
N LEU A 16 0.02 9.64 11.70
CA LEU A 16 -1.41 9.42 11.41
C LEU A 16 -2.27 9.47 12.67
N VAL A 17 -1.79 8.94 13.80
CA VAL A 17 -2.50 9.02 15.08
C VAL A 17 -2.67 10.48 15.53
N LEU A 18 -1.63 11.31 15.41
CA LEU A 18 -1.73 12.73 15.76
C LEU A 18 -2.73 13.46 14.87
N VAL A 19 -2.69 13.24 13.55
CA VAL A 19 -3.64 13.84 12.60
C VAL A 19 -5.07 13.41 12.88
N GLU A 20 -5.30 12.13 13.17
CA GLU A 20 -6.61 11.60 13.54
C GLU A 20 -7.13 12.24 14.83
N GLN A 21 -6.31 12.30 15.88
CA GLN A 21 -6.70 12.89 17.16
C GLN A 21 -7.03 14.38 17.04
N ASP A 22 -6.19 15.15 16.36
CA ASP A 22 -6.42 16.59 16.15
C ASP A 22 -7.68 16.85 15.33
N ALA A 23 -7.93 16.03 14.30
CA ALA A 23 -9.12 16.14 13.47
C ALA A 23 -10.40 15.82 14.26
N LEU A 24 -10.39 14.74 15.05
CA LEU A 24 -11.54 14.37 15.89
C LEU A 24 -11.81 15.43 16.98
N ALA A 25 -10.76 15.99 17.58
CA ALA A 25 -10.89 17.06 18.58
C ALA A 25 -11.47 18.35 17.99
N ALA A 26 -11.24 18.63 16.71
CA ALA A 26 -11.81 19.77 15.99
C ALA A 26 -13.28 19.56 15.57
N GLY A 27 -13.86 18.38 15.80
CA GLY A 27 -15.25 18.06 15.54
C GLY A 27 -15.57 17.72 14.09
N GLU A 28 -16.87 17.60 13.80
CA GLU A 28 -17.37 16.96 12.56
C GLU A 28 -16.91 17.63 11.26
N SER A 29 -16.61 18.93 11.31
CA SER A 29 -16.05 19.68 10.16
C SER A 29 -14.75 19.10 9.62
N ARG A 30 -14.01 18.31 10.43
CA ARG A 30 -12.75 17.66 10.05
C ARG A 30 -12.84 16.14 9.96
N ASN A 31 -14.06 15.57 9.93
CA ASN A 31 -14.24 14.13 9.82
C ASN A 31 -13.56 13.53 8.58
N ASN A 32 -13.48 14.26 7.46
CA ASN A 32 -12.75 13.81 6.27
C ASN A 32 -11.24 13.63 6.54
N VAL A 33 -10.62 14.51 7.33
CA VAL A 33 -9.20 14.37 7.71
C VAL A 33 -9.00 13.12 8.57
N ALA A 34 -9.88 12.91 9.56
CA ALA A 34 -9.83 11.72 10.41
C ALA A 34 -10.08 10.43 9.60
N ALA A 35 -11.00 10.45 8.64
CA ALA A 35 -11.28 9.32 7.76
C ALA A 35 -10.05 8.94 6.91
N ILE A 36 -9.41 9.93 6.27
CA ILE A 36 -8.18 9.73 5.50
C ILE A 36 -7.08 9.11 6.39
N ALA A 37 -6.87 9.67 7.58
CA ALA A 37 -5.87 9.16 8.52
C ALA A 37 -6.15 7.71 8.92
N LYS A 38 -7.41 7.35 9.22
CA LYS A 38 -7.80 5.97 9.55
C LYS A 38 -7.59 5.01 8.37
N ILE A 39 -7.94 5.39 7.14
CA ILE A 39 -7.72 4.53 5.96
C ILE A 39 -6.23 4.22 5.77
N LEU A 40 -5.39 5.25 5.85
CA LEU A 40 -3.93 5.10 5.78
C LEU A 40 -3.37 4.25 6.94
N LYS A 41 -3.94 4.41 8.14
CA LYS A 41 -3.55 3.63 9.33
C LYS A 41 -3.88 2.14 9.15
N ALA A 42 -5.09 1.82 8.70
CA ALA A 42 -5.48 0.44 8.38
C ALA A 42 -4.59 -0.17 7.29
N LYS A 43 -4.29 0.60 6.24
CA LYS A 43 -3.39 0.18 5.16
C LYS A 43 -1.98 -0.14 5.67
N ALA A 44 -1.44 0.69 6.56
CA ALA A 44 -0.12 0.52 7.15
C ALA A 44 -0.05 -0.72 8.08
N PHE A 45 -1.04 -0.91 8.96
CA PHE A 45 -1.10 -2.10 9.81
C PHE A 45 -1.28 -3.40 9.02
N PHE A 46 -2.10 -3.37 7.97
CA PHE A 46 -2.25 -4.47 7.06
C PHE A 46 -0.90 -4.85 6.40
N GLU A 47 -0.14 -3.88 5.89
CA GLU A 47 1.19 -4.13 5.32
C GLU A 47 2.20 -4.66 6.33
N LEU A 48 2.26 -4.06 7.52
CA LEU A 48 3.11 -4.55 8.60
C LEU A 48 2.84 -6.03 8.88
N SER A 49 1.57 -6.41 9.05
CA SER A 49 1.23 -7.80 9.35
C SER A 49 1.44 -8.72 8.15
N CYS A 50 1.32 -8.25 6.90
CA CYS A 50 1.73 -9.04 5.73
C CYS A 50 3.24 -9.34 5.70
N ILE A 51 4.08 -8.47 6.29
CA ILE A 51 5.54 -8.66 6.31
C ILE A 51 5.98 -9.51 7.52
N TRP A 52 5.40 -9.28 8.70
CA TRP A 52 5.85 -9.87 9.97
C TRP A 52 4.87 -10.82 10.66
N ASP A 53 3.69 -11.06 10.07
CA ASP A 53 2.59 -11.84 10.67
C ASP A 53 2.06 -11.16 11.95
N LYS A 54 2.69 -11.44 13.10
CA LYS A 54 2.31 -10.86 14.39
C LYS A 54 2.97 -9.51 14.60
N ILE A 55 2.20 -8.53 15.03
CA ILE A 55 2.68 -7.16 15.24
C ILE A 55 1.96 -6.52 16.43
N PRO A 56 2.54 -5.51 17.10
CA PRO A 56 1.78 -4.64 17.99
C PRO A 56 0.67 -3.92 17.22
N PHE A 57 -0.59 -4.13 17.60
CA PHE A 57 -1.73 -3.50 16.95
C PHE A 57 -2.73 -2.90 17.95
N SER A 58 -3.30 -3.71 18.84
CA SER A 58 -4.34 -3.29 19.77
C SER A 58 -3.82 -2.37 20.87
N GLU A 59 -2.58 -2.59 21.31
CA GLU A 59 -1.86 -1.79 22.31
C GLU A 59 -0.84 -0.82 21.68
N ALA A 60 -0.74 -0.81 20.34
CA ALA A 60 0.26 -0.01 19.65
C ALA A 60 -0.03 1.49 19.74
N LEU A 61 1.05 2.28 19.67
CA LEU A 61 1.01 3.76 19.60
C LEU A 61 0.44 4.45 20.86
N ASP A 62 0.24 3.69 21.94
CA ASP A 62 -0.10 4.21 23.27
C ASP A 62 1.01 3.84 24.27
N GLY A 63 2.17 4.48 24.11
CA GLY A 63 3.33 4.24 24.97
C GLY A 63 3.15 4.75 26.42
N ALA A 64 2.13 5.58 26.67
CA ALA A 64 1.82 6.07 28.01
C ALA A 64 1.16 4.97 28.85
N THR A 65 0.26 4.18 28.25
CA THR A 65 -0.38 3.05 28.90
C THR A 65 0.40 1.74 28.69
N TYR A 66 0.95 1.52 27.50
CA TYR A 66 1.63 0.29 27.09
C TYR A 66 3.09 0.57 26.69
N SER A 67 3.99 0.62 27.68
CA SER A 67 5.42 0.82 27.43
C SER A 67 6.09 -0.35 26.69
N SER A 68 5.46 -1.53 26.72
CA SER A 68 5.85 -2.74 26.01
C SER A 68 4.60 -3.41 25.43
N PRO A 69 4.13 -2.98 24.24
CA PRO A 69 2.87 -3.48 23.69
C PRO A 69 2.98 -4.94 23.25
N ASN A 70 1.92 -5.69 23.48
CA ASN A 70 1.79 -7.08 23.06
C ASN A 70 1.67 -7.18 21.53
N PHE A 71 2.01 -8.36 21.01
CA PHE A 71 1.88 -8.68 19.59
C PHE A 71 0.57 -9.40 19.36
N ASP A 72 -0.30 -8.79 18.57
CA ASP A 72 -1.53 -9.40 18.09
C ASP A 72 -1.21 -10.34 16.91
N ASP A 73 -2.01 -11.40 16.75
CA ASP A 73 -1.88 -12.27 15.58
C ASP A 73 -2.44 -11.60 14.31
N GLN A 74 -2.03 -12.09 13.14
CA GLN A 74 -2.43 -11.51 11.87
C GLN A 74 -3.95 -11.52 11.65
N GLU A 75 -4.66 -12.52 12.17
CA GLU A 75 -6.12 -12.56 12.07
C GLU A 75 -6.76 -11.40 12.85
N ALA A 76 -6.35 -11.18 14.10
CA ALA A 76 -6.81 -10.06 14.92
C ALA A 76 -6.46 -8.72 14.26
N VAL A 77 -5.25 -8.57 13.72
CA VAL A 77 -4.83 -7.36 12.99
C VAL A 77 -5.72 -7.12 11.78
N PHE A 78 -5.98 -8.14 10.96
CA PHE A 78 -6.81 -8.01 9.76
C PHE A 78 -8.25 -7.63 10.10
N ARG A 79 -8.85 -8.27 11.12
CA ARG A 79 -10.19 -7.91 11.60
C ARG A 79 -10.23 -6.50 12.19
N GLY A 80 -9.20 -6.10 12.91
CA GLY A 80 -9.05 -4.74 13.41
C GLY A 80 -8.94 -3.71 12.29
N CYS A 81 -8.19 -4.02 11.22
CA CYS A 81 -8.11 -3.16 10.04
C CYS A 81 -9.47 -2.97 9.36
N LEU A 82 -10.31 -4.03 9.29
CA LEU A 82 -11.69 -3.91 8.79
C LEU A 82 -12.51 -2.94 9.64
N SER A 83 -12.42 -3.03 10.97
CA SER A 83 -13.10 -2.12 11.89
C SER A 83 -12.65 -0.66 11.70
N ILE A 84 -11.33 -0.42 11.57
CA ILE A 84 -10.79 0.93 11.32
C ILE A 84 -11.33 1.49 10.00
N LEU A 85 -11.45 0.66 8.96
CA LEU A 85 -12.00 1.07 7.66
C LEU A 85 -13.50 1.38 7.74
N ASP A 86 -14.28 0.60 8.51
CA ASP A 86 -15.69 0.88 8.75
C ASP A 86 -15.90 2.20 9.50
N GLU A 87 -15.09 2.47 10.52
CA GLU A 87 -15.08 3.75 11.22
C GLU A 87 -14.74 4.90 10.28
N ALA A 88 -13.74 4.72 9.41
CA ALA A 88 -13.36 5.75 8.45
C ALA A 88 -14.50 6.07 7.47
N ILE A 89 -15.15 5.05 6.92
CA ILE A 89 -16.31 5.22 6.03
C ILE A 89 -17.44 5.94 6.78
N SER A 90 -17.71 5.57 8.03
CA SER A 90 -18.71 6.24 8.87
C SER A 90 -18.39 7.71 9.14
N LEU A 91 -17.11 8.09 9.26
CA LEU A 91 -16.72 9.50 9.40
C LEU A 91 -17.00 10.29 8.12
N ILE A 92 -16.76 9.71 6.94
CA ILE A 92 -17.12 10.36 5.66
C ILE A 92 -18.63 10.63 5.60
N ASP A 93 -19.45 9.71 6.12
CA ASP A 93 -20.92 9.87 6.17
C ASP A 93 -21.40 10.92 7.19
N LYS A 94 -20.56 11.28 8.17
CA LYS A 94 -20.88 12.22 9.26
C LYS A 94 -20.30 13.62 9.03
N VAL A 95 -19.90 13.94 7.80
CA VAL A 95 -19.43 15.29 7.49
C VAL A 95 -20.62 16.25 7.37
N PRO A 96 -20.54 17.49 7.89
CA PRO A 96 -21.64 18.45 7.77
C PRO A 96 -21.83 18.88 6.31
N ALA A 97 -23.03 19.36 5.97
CA ALA A 97 -23.34 19.84 4.62
C ALA A 97 -22.59 21.12 4.25
N GLU A 98 -22.22 21.94 5.24
CA GLU A 98 -21.52 23.21 5.08
C GLU A 98 -20.39 23.35 6.11
N GLY A 99 -19.41 24.20 5.83
CA GLY A 99 -18.29 24.47 6.74
C GLY A 99 -17.29 23.31 6.88
N VAL A 100 -17.30 22.37 5.94
CA VAL A 100 -16.33 21.27 5.88
C VAL A 100 -14.94 21.83 5.63
N PHE A 101 -13.96 21.33 6.36
CA PHE A 101 -12.56 21.66 6.11
C PHE A 101 -12.11 21.09 4.75
N ASP A 102 -11.54 21.94 3.92
CA ASP A 102 -11.00 21.54 2.62
C ASP A 102 -9.69 20.76 2.79
N VAL A 103 -9.72 19.48 2.46
CA VAL A 103 -8.56 18.57 2.57
C VAL A 103 -7.69 18.55 1.31
N SER A 104 -8.12 19.17 0.21
CA SER A 104 -7.47 19.08 -1.10
C SER A 104 -6.00 19.51 -1.09
N GLY A 105 -5.66 20.54 -0.29
CA GLY A 105 -4.29 21.04 -0.17
C GLY A 105 -3.32 20.08 0.53
N GLY A 106 -3.82 19.09 1.28
CA GLY A 106 -3.01 18.09 1.98
C GLY A 106 -3.06 16.69 1.35
N ASP A 107 -3.98 16.46 0.42
CA ASP A 107 -4.20 15.14 -0.18
C ASP A 107 -3.55 15.03 -1.57
N VAL A 108 -2.39 14.38 -1.59
CA VAL A 108 -1.64 14.12 -2.83
C VAL A 108 -2.15 12.91 -3.62
N LEU A 109 -3.04 12.09 -3.05
CA LEU A 109 -3.53 10.87 -3.70
C LEU A 109 -4.79 11.17 -4.52
N PHE A 110 -5.77 11.83 -3.91
CA PHE A 110 -7.08 12.05 -4.52
C PHE A 110 -7.51 13.51 -4.56
N GLY A 111 -6.66 14.46 -4.14
CA GLY A 111 -6.97 15.89 -4.17
C GLY A 111 -8.21 16.26 -3.35
N GLY A 112 -8.54 15.46 -2.32
CA GLY A 112 -9.71 15.62 -1.48
C GLY A 112 -10.99 14.99 -2.01
N ASP A 113 -10.92 14.18 -3.07
CA ASP A 113 -12.06 13.40 -3.55
C ASP A 113 -12.38 12.25 -2.58
N MET A 114 -13.37 12.49 -1.71
CA MET A 114 -13.79 11.54 -0.69
C MET A 114 -14.54 10.32 -1.25
N ASP A 115 -15.06 10.38 -2.48
CA ASP A 115 -15.63 9.19 -3.14
C ASP A 115 -14.51 8.22 -3.50
N LYS A 116 -13.37 8.72 -4.01
CA LYS A 116 -12.19 7.89 -4.27
C LYS A 116 -11.62 7.30 -2.97
N TRP A 117 -11.57 8.07 -1.88
CA TRP A 117 -11.19 7.54 -0.56
C TRP A 117 -12.12 6.42 -0.09
N ARG A 118 -13.44 6.59 -0.23
CA ARG A 118 -14.43 5.55 0.10
C ARG A 118 -14.25 4.30 -0.75
N ARG A 119 -14.07 4.46 -2.07
CA ARG A 119 -13.81 3.34 -2.99
C ARG A 119 -12.55 2.59 -2.64
N TRP A 120 -11.48 3.31 -2.28
CA TRP A 120 -10.25 2.68 -1.83
C TRP A 120 -10.45 1.92 -0.51
N ALA A 121 -11.15 2.51 0.46
CA ALA A 121 -11.46 1.84 1.73
C ALA A 121 -12.23 0.53 1.51
N ASN A 122 -13.28 0.54 0.69
CA ASN A 122 -14.04 -0.66 0.35
C ASN A 122 -13.20 -1.69 -0.41
N SER A 123 -12.36 -1.26 -1.35
CA SER A 123 -11.47 -2.15 -2.10
C SER A 123 -10.39 -2.78 -1.20
N LEU A 124 -9.89 -2.03 -0.21
CA LEU A 124 -8.98 -2.55 0.80
C LEU A 124 -9.68 -3.55 1.72
N LYS A 125 -10.92 -3.27 2.15
CA LYS A 125 -11.74 -4.24 2.89
C LYS A 125 -11.90 -5.54 2.10
N LEU A 126 -12.25 -5.46 0.82
CA LEU A 126 -12.37 -6.63 -0.06
C LEU A 126 -11.06 -7.44 -0.11
N ARG A 127 -9.92 -6.76 -0.29
CA ARG A 127 -8.60 -7.42 -0.31
C ARG A 127 -8.30 -8.15 1.01
N ILE A 128 -8.55 -7.51 2.15
CA ILE A 128 -8.33 -8.10 3.49
C ILE A 128 -9.26 -9.31 3.68
N LEU A 129 -10.54 -9.17 3.37
CA LEU A 129 -11.54 -10.24 3.50
C LEU A 129 -11.18 -11.46 2.64
N MET A 130 -10.72 -11.24 1.40
CA MET A 130 -10.28 -12.33 0.53
C MET A 130 -9.08 -13.09 1.11
N LEU A 131 -8.17 -12.41 1.82
CA LEU A 131 -7.05 -13.06 2.51
C LEU A 131 -7.51 -13.85 3.73
N ILE A 132 -8.41 -13.31 4.55
CA ILE A 132 -9.01 -14.04 5.68
C ILE A 132 -9.73 -15.29 5.18
N ARG A 133 -10.50 -15.16 4.08
CA ARG A 133 -11.30 -16.23 3.47
C ARG A 133 -10.48 -17.48 3.14
N ASN A 134 -9.19 -17.33 2.81
CA ASN A 134 -8.32 -18.47 2.53
C ASN A 134 -8.22 -19.46 3.71
N LYS A 135 -8.51 -19.01 4.94
CA LYS A 135 -8.48 -19.83 6.15
C LYS A 135 -9.82 -19.90 6.87
N ASP A 136 -10.61 -18.83 6.85
CA ASP A 136 -11.91 -18.72 7.52
C ASP A 136 -13.00 -18.28 6.54
N THR A 137 -13.89 -19.20 6.17
CA THR A 137 -15.00 -18.93 5.23
C THR A 137 -16.17 -18.18 5.86
N SER A 138 -16.15 -17.92 7.18
CA SER A 138 -17.22 -17.17 7.86
C SER A 138 -17.38 -15.73 7.34
N VAL A 139 -16.36 -15.21 6.65
CA VAL A 139 -16.35 -13.86 6.07
C VAL A 139 -17.10 -13.73 4.74
N ASP A 140 -17.65 -14.83 4.19
CA ASP A 140 -18.32 -14.81 2.88
C ASP A 140 -19.47 -13.78 2.81
N SER A 141 -20.24 -13.62 3.90
CA SER A 141 -21.31 -12.60 3.96
C SER A 141 -20.77 -11.17 3.94
N GLN A 142 -19.63 -10.93 4.58
CA GLN A 142 -18.97 -9.61 4.58
C GLN A 142 -18.40 -9.30 3.19
N ILE A 143 -17.87 -10.30 2.48
CA ILE A 143 -17.42 -10.16 1.09
C ILE A 143 -18.60 -9.74 0.22
N GLN A 144 -19.74 -10.44 0.30
CA GLN A 144 -20.94 -10.07 -0.46
C GLN A 144 -21.42 -8.65 -0.12
N ALA A 145 -21.39 -8.26 1.15
CA ALA A 145 -21.75 -6.91 1.57
C ALA A 145 -20.82 -5.84 0.96
N VAL A 146 -19.51 -6.09 0.95
CA VAL A 146 -18.51 -5.17 0.37
C VAL A 146 -18.60 -5.09 -1.15
N LEU A 147 -18.92 -6.20 -1.83
CA LEU A 147 -19.16 -6.20 -3.28
C LEU A 147 -20.37 -5.35 -3.69
N GLY A 148 -21.31 -5.12 -2.78
CA GLY A 148 -22.43 -4.19 -2.98
C GLY A 148 -22.09 -2.71 -2.74
N GLN A 149 -20.85 -2.39 -2.34
CA GLN A 149 -20.37 -1.04 -2.10
C GLN A 149 -19.59 -0.51 -3.32
N PRO A 150 -19.42 0.82 -3.47
CA PRO A 150 -18.56 1.35 -4.52
C PRO A 150 -17.11 0.92 -4.29
N LEU A 151 -16.55 0.20 -5.26
CA LEU A 151 -15.16 -0.24 -5.32
C LEU A 151 -14.37 0.62 -6.30
N ILE A 152 -13.07 0.36 -6.44
CA ILE A 152 -12.28 0.86 -7.56
C ILE A 152 -12.65 0.03 -8.79
N GLU A 153 -13.24 0.67 -9.79
CA GLU A 153 -13.83 0.03 -10.98
C GLU A 153 -13.11 0.42 -12.28
N SER A 154 -12.21 1.41 -12.21
CA SER A 154 -11.51 1.97 -13.37
C SER A 154 -10.17 2.61 -12.99
N ASN A 155 -9.33 2.88 -13.99
CA ASN A 155 -7.95 3.35 -13.77
C ASN A 155 -7.85 4.79 -13.24
N ASP A 156 -8.83 5.65 -13.49
CA ASP A 156 -8.90 7.01 -12.96
C ASP A 156 -9.23 7.05 -11.46
N GLN A 157 -9.73 5.93 -10.92
CA GLN A 157 -9.98 5.69 -9.50
C GLN A 157 -8.81 4.95 -8.82
N ALA A 158 -7.75 4.63 -9.57
CA ALA A 158 -6.59 3.91 -9.04
C ALA A 158 -5.85 4.74 -7.99
N VAL A 159 -5.34 4.06 -6.97
CA VAL A 159 -4.53 4.69 -5.92
C VAL A 159 -3.11 4.78 -6.43
N LEU A 160 -2.76 5.93 -6.99
CA LEU A 160 -1.43 6.20 -7.55
C LEU A 160 -0.82 7.38 -6.81
N LEU A 161 0.37 7.19 -6.24
CA LEU A 161 1.13 8.29 -5.66
C LEU A 161 1.88 9.03 -6.78
N PRO A 162 1.54 10.28 -7.10
CA PRO A 162 2.28 11.04 -8.09
C PRO A 162 3.64 11.47 -7.52
N TYR A 163 4.69 11.25 -8.30
CA TYR A 163 6.04 11.73 -7.99
C TYR A 163 6.37 12.93 -8.88
N ALA A 164 6.53 14.11 -8.28
CA ALA A 164 6.78 15.36 -8.99
C ALA A 164 8.21 15.48 -9.57
N GLY A 165 9.12 14.55 -9.24
CA GLY A 165 10.46 14.45 -9.83
C GLY A 165 11.53 15.37 -9.22
N GLY A 166 11.16 16.24 -8.28
CA GLY A 166 12.09 17.09 -7.50
C GLY A 166 12.74 16.39 -6.31
N GLY A 167 13.74 17.03 -5.69
CA GLY A 167 14.39 16.51 -4.48
C GLY A 167 13.38 16.19 -3.37
N GLY A 168 13.38 14.94 -2.88
CA GLY A 168 12.42 14.46 -1.89
C GLY A 168 11.02 14.07 -2.43
N ALA A 169 10.75 14.30 -3.72
CA ALA A 169 9.50 13.98 -4.40
C ALA A 169 9.70 13.00 -5.57
N GLN A 170 10.72 12.16 -5.48
CA GLN A 170 11.06 11.11 -6.44
C GLN A 170 10.62 9.75 -5.92
N ASN A 171 10.33 8.84 -6.85
CA ASN A 171 10.13 7.44 -6.50
C ASN A 171 11.47 6.85 -6.03
N ALA A 172 11.59 6.55 -4.75
CA ALA A 172 12.83 6.04 -4.16
C ALA A 172 13.24 4.69 -4.77
N PHE A 173 12.28 3.84 -5.14
CA PHE A 173 12.58 2.57 -5.82
C PHE A 173 13.15 2.81 -7.22
N TYR A 174 12.58 3.74 -7.99
CA TYR A 174 13.16 4.16 -9.28
C TYR A 174 14.57 4.73 -9.09
N GLY A 175 14.79 5.53 -8.04
CA GLY A 175 16.12 6.05 -7.68
C GLY A 175 17.13 4.93 -7.38
N ILE A 176 16.72 3.90 -6.64
CA ILE A 176 17.56 2.71 -6.37
C ILE A 176 17.83 1.96 -7.68
N VAL A 177 16.79 1.69 -8.48
CA VAL A 177 16.94 0.94 -9.73
C VAL A 177 17.87 1.66 -10.70
N SER A 178 17.69 2.96 -10.88
CA SER A 178 18.55 3.78 -11.75
C SER A 178 19.99 3.91 -11.23
N ALA A 179 20.20 4.00 -9.91
CA ALA A 179 21.55 4.13 -9.34
C ALA A 179 22.36 2.82 -9.45
N PHE A 180 21.73 1.66 -9.23
CA PHE A 180 22.43 0.38 -9.18
C PHE A 180 22.39 -0.41 -10.50
N PHE A 181 21.31 -0.26 -11.28
CA PHE A 181 21.10 -0.99 -12.53
C PHE A 181 21.06 -0.07 -13.77
N GLY A 182 21.37 1.22 -13.59
CA GLY A 182 21.52 2.16 -14.70
C GLY A 182 22.79 1.95 -15.52
N PRO A 183 22.95 2.69 -16.63
CA PRO A 183 24.02 2.49 -17.61
C PRO A 183 25.43 2.82 -17.09
N SER A 184 25.55 3.35 -15.87
CA SER A 184 26.79 3.86 -15.29
C SER A 184 27.43 2.96 -14.23
N ASN A 185 26.94 1.72 -14.04
CA ASN A 185 27.48 0.77 -13.04
C ASN A 185 28.03 -0.51 -13.70
N GLU A 186 28.91 -1.24 -13.01
CA GLU A 186 29.55 -2.48 -13.49
C GLU A 186 28.55 -3.63 -13.69
N THR A 187 27.36 -3.55 -13.08
CA THR A 187 26.22 -4.46 -13.28
C THR A 187 25.23 -3.96 -14.33
N ALA A 188 25.58 -2.93 -15.11
CA ALA A 188 24.74 -2.43 -16.19
C ALA A 188 24.37 -3.59 -17.13
N GLN A 189 23.09 -3.67 -17.49
CA GLN A 189 22.53 -4.71 -18.39
C GLN A 189 22.38 -6.13 -17.81
N VAL A 190 22.62 -6.36 -16.51
CA VAL A 190 22.48 -7.71 -15.88
C VAL A 190 21.20 -7.85 -15.04
N HIS A 191 20.21 -6.97 -15.24
CA HIS A 191 18.92 -7.05 -14.55
C HIS A 191 17.85 -7.60 -15.50
N GLY A 192 17.51 -8.88 -15.32
CA GLY A 192 16.43 -9.55 -16.06
C GLY A 192 15.27 -9.97 -15.14
N PRO A 193 14.10 -10.31 -15.71
CA PRO A 193 13.06 -10.99 -14.95
C PRO A 193 13.59 -12.32 -14.40
N GLY A 194 13.09 -12.76 -13.24
CA GLY A 194 13.27 -14.16 -12.85
C GLY A 194 12.56 -15.10 -13.85
N GLU A 195 13.04 -16.34 -13.97
CA GLU A 195 12.47 -17.37 -14.87
C GLU A 195 10.93 -17.45 -14.80
N PRO A 196 10.26 -17.41 -13.62
CA PRO A 196 8.80 -17.52 -13.58
C PRO A 196 8.06 -16.39 -14.32
N LEU A 197 8.61 -15.17 -14.31
CA LEU A 197 8.01 -14.04 -15.02
C LEU A 197 8.33 -14.11 -16.51
N TYR A 198 9.53 -14.56 -16.89
CA TYR A 198 9.90 -14.78 -18.27
C TYR A 198 8.98 -15.83 -18.93
N ASP A 199 8.84 -17.00 -18.30
CA ASP A 199 8.02 -18.10 -18.80
C ASP A 199 6.54 -17.75 -18.89
N LEU A 200 6.06 -16.88 -17.98
CA LEU A 200 4.69 -16.39 -18.02
C LEU A 200 4.41 -15.52 -19.26
N LEU A 201 5.41 -14.76 -19.74
CA LEU A 201 5.21 -13.74 -20.77
C LEU A 201 5.70 -14.15 -22.16
N LYS A 202 6.70 -15.04 -22.24
CA LYS A 202 7.40 -15.37 -23.50
C LYS A 202 6.50 -15.92 -24.61
N ASP A 203 5.39 -16.55 -24.25
CA ASP A 203 4.50 -17.23 -25.21
C ASP A 203 3.39 -16.29 -25.72
N GLY A 204 3.80 -15.17 -26.35
CA GLY A 204 2.92 -14.27 -27.09
C GLY A 204 2.16 -13.24 -26.24
N ASP A 205 2.59 -12.98 -25.00
CA ASP A 205 2.01 -11.91 -24.20
C ASP A 205 2.43 -10.54 -24.75
N PRO A 206 1.49 -9.63 -25.09
CA PRO A 206 1.83 -8.31 -25.65
C PRO A 206 2.61 -7.41 -24.68
N ARG A 207 2.76 -7.81 -23.42
CA ARG A 207 3.54 -7.09 -22.40
C ARG A 207 4.99 -7.58 -22.32
N PHE A 208 5.38 -8.62 -23.06
CA PHE A 208 6.74 -9.18 -23.03
C PHE A 208 7.79 -8.07 -23.25
N ASP A 209 7.69 -7.35 -24.37
CA ASP A 209 8.61 -6.27 -24.73
C ASP A 209 8.54 -5.04 -23.80
N LEU A 210 7.51 -4.96 -22.95
CA LEU A 210 7.34 -3.90 -21.95
C LEU A 210 8.15 -4.18 -20.68
N TYR A 211 8.30 -5.45 -20.31
CA TYR A 211 8.98 -5.88 -19.09
C TYR A 211 10.36 -6.48 -19.35
N ILE A 212 10.61 -6.93 -20.58
CA ILE A 212 11.80 -7.69 -20.97
C ILE A 212 12.36 -7.01 -22.21
N LEU A 213 13.53 -6.39 -22.07
CA LEU A 213 14.27 -5.83 -23.19
C LEU A 213 15.13 -6.94 -23.79
N ASP A 214 15.01 -7.16 -25.09
CA ASP A 214 15.88 -8.07 -25.83
C ASP A 214 17.32 -7.48 -25.86
N PRO A 215 18.32 -8.12 -25.22
CA PRO A 215 19.68 -7.60 -25.15
C PRO A 215 20.41 -7.58 -26.51
N ASP A 216 19.89 -8.28 -27.53
CA ASP A 216 20.55 -8.41 -28.84
C ASP A 216 20.58 -7.10 -29.65
N GLY A 217 19.79 -6.09 -29.25
CA GLY A 217 19.83 -4.75 -29.83
C GLY A 217 20.84 -3.79 -29.21
N LEU A 218 21.48 -4.16 -28.08
CA LEU A 218 22.33 -3.25 -27.29
C LEU A 218 23.77 -3.75 -27.07
N GLY A 219 24.16 -4.88 -27.66
CA GLY A 219 25.55 -5.36 -27.59
C GLY A 219 26.01 -5.66 -26.17
N ALA A 220 25.10 -6.09 -25.29
CA ALA A 220 25.51 -6.66 -24.00
C ALA A 220 26.31 -7.94 -24.28
N PRO A 221 27.45 -8.18 -23.62
CA PRO A 221 28.15 -9.44 -23.75
C PRO A 221 27.22 -10.58 -23.32
N ASP A 222 27.12 -11.58 -24.18
CA ASP A 222 26.54 -12.87 -23.86
C ASP A 222 27.30 -13.45 -22.66
N ASN A 223 26.70 -13.36 -21.47
CA ASN A 223 27.28 -13.88 -20.24
C ASN A 223 26.90 -15.36 -20.03
N GLY A 224 26.37 -16.03 -21.06
CA GLY A 224 25.87 -17.39 -20.97
C GLY A 224 24.54 -17.44 -20.23
N PHE A 225 23.65 -18.29 -20.72
CA PHE A 225 22.46 -18.70 -19.97
C PHE A 225 22.94 -19.40 -18.69
N PHE A 226 22.50 -18.94 -17.52
CA PHE A 226 22.61 -19.71 -16.29
C PHE A 226 21.26 -20.37 -15.98
N PRO A 227 21.23 -21.67 -15.64
CA PRO A 227 22.39 -22.58 -15.52
C PRO A 227 22.91 -23.06 -16.89
N ASP A 228 24.22 -22.90 -17.10
CA ASP A 228 24.97 -23.47 -18.22
C ASP A 228 25.10 -24.99 -17.97
N ASP A 229 24.43 -25.77 -18.80
CA ASP A 229 24.41 -27.22 -18.81
C ASP A 229 25.73 -27.86 -19.32
N ASN A 230 26.76 -27.06 -19.64
CA ASN A 230 28.09 -27.51 -20.04
C ASN A 230 29.21 -27.32 -19.00
N THR A 231 28.92 -26.99 -17.74
CA THR A 231 29.96 -27.13 -16.70
C THR A 231 30.12 -28.59 -16.29
N ALA A 232 30.94 -29.32 -17.05
CA ALA A 232 31.59 -30.57 -16.62
C ALA A 232 32.80 -30.30 -15.72
#